data_AF-A0A011VZF7-F1
#
_entry.id   AF-A0A011VZF7-F1
#
_cell.length_a   1.000
_cell.length_b   1.000
_cell.length_c   1.000
_cell.angle_alpha   90.00
_cell.angle_beta   90.00
_cell.angle_gamma   90.00
#
_symmetry.space_group_name_H-M   'P 1'
#
loop_
_entity.id
_entity.type
_entity.pdbx_description
1 polymer ?
#
loop_
_entity_poly.entity_id
_entity_poly.type
_entity_poly.pdbx_seq_one_letter_code
_entity_poly.pdbx_strand_id
1 'polypeptide(L)'
;MTIKEAYNIQSDFWRKNGDYTDDELFLFTEASHLLIEETGEPEFMFDLGAVYYERKEYDLALKYYEMAAEYNYHPANLGLGYIWYYGRTGTVDHKKAFEYFSKESGDDNADYKLADMYKNGYYVEKDQVKYKALIESLYSRVRYTDNVQDKLPEVCLRLAEIRLGEGDTEEAVRLLKEGKSMLASRIGFDPFFGNYNIMRSFVEQLYSLVEVNVNDCDIFDSYYLLQKPCLIVFEYDGLPYTVRSDHEDDGSISIKFDEKWYRTPDDFLRKAEIDGTRLTLAAWKVKIKEVYYIV
;
A
#
# COMPACT_ATOMS: atom_id res chain seq x y z
N MET A 1 16.38 -33.87 11.55
CA MET A 1 17.00 -32.65 11.02
C MET A 1 18.06 -32.20 12.01
N THR A 2 19.24 -31.80 11.55
CA THR A 2 20.30 -31.20 12.38
C THR A 2 20.11 -29.68 12.47
N ILE A 3 20.70 -29.03 13.48
CA ILE A 3 20.67 -27.56 13.63
C ILE A 3 21.16 -26.86 12.34
N LYS A 4 22.26 -27.35 11.75
CA LYS A 4 22.80 -26.80 10.49
C LYS A 4 21.82 -26.92 9.32
N GLU A 5 21.13 -28.05 9.21
CA GLU A 5 20.10 -28.22 8.18
C GLU A 5 18.92 -27.27 8.41
N ALA A 6 18.51 -27.07 9.67
CA ALA A 6 17.43 -26.15 10.01
C ALA A 6 17.77 -24.70 9.65
N TYR A 7 18.98 -24.21 9.97
CA TYR A 7 19.44 -22.88 9.56
C TYR A 7 19.44 -22.71 8.02
N ASN A 8 19.84 -23.74 7.28
CA ASN A 8 19.80 -23.68 5.81
C ASN A 8 18.35 -23.56 5.31
N ILE A 9 17.42 -24.33 5.88
CA ILE A 9 15.99 -24.24 5.54
C ILE A 9 15.44 -22.84 5.81
N GLN A 10 15.73 -22.23 6.97
CA GLN A 10 15.32 -20.87 7.29
C GLN A 10 15.86 -19.86 6.27
N SER A 11 17.15 -19.95 5.94
CA SER A 11 17.80 -19.05 4.98
C SER A 11 17.24 -19.20 3.57
N ASP A 12 16.97 -20.42 3.12
CA ASP A 12 16.46 -20.68 1.77
C ASP A 12 14.97 -20.30 1.62
N PHE A 13 14.18 -20.45 2.68
CA PHE A 13 12.76 -20.06 2.69
C PHE A 13 12.59 -18.57 2.38
N TRP A 14 13.33 -17.70 3.07
CA TRP A 14 13.21 -16.25 2.89
C TRP A 14 13.75 -15.74 1.55
N ARG A 15 14.64 -16.50 0.88
CA ARG A 15 15.11 -16.15 -0.49
C ARG A 15 14.03 -16.22 -1.56
N LYS A 16 12.94 -16.95 -1.30
CA LYS A 16 11.85 -17.17 -2.27
C LYS A 16 10.77 -16.09 -2.25
N ASN A 17 10.88 -15.11 -1.34
CA ASN A 17 10.01 -13.92 -1.28
C ASN A 17 8.50 -14.24 -1.36
N GLY A 18 8.05 -15.28 -0.65
CA GLY A 18 6.63 -15.65 -0.56
C GLY A 18 6.15 -16.76 -1.52
N ASP A 19 6.97 -17.22 -2.46
CA ASP A 19 6.63 -18.32 -3.38
C ASP A 19 7.13 -19.67 -2.85
N TYR A 20 6.51 -20.16 -1.77
CA TYR A 20 6.83 -21.44 -1.14
C TYR A 20 5.69 -22.45 -1.28
N THR A 21 6.05 -23.72 -1.42
CA THR A 21 5.08 -24.82 -1.41
C THR A 21 4.63 -25.16 0.01
N ASP A 22 3.52 -25.88 0.16
CA ASP A 22 3.07 -26.39 1.46
C ASP A 22 4.14 -27.27 2.14
N ASP A 23 4.90 -28.05 1.35
CA ASP A 23 5.99 -28.88 1.85
C ASP A 23 7.17 -28.04 2.37
N GLU A 24 7.50 -26.95 1.68
CA GLU A 24 8.57 -26.04 2.10
C GLU A 24 8.18 -25.26 3.36
N LEU A 25 6.92 -24.85 3.45
CA LEU A 25 6.34 -24.25 4.63
C LEU A 25 6.32 -25.21 5.83
N PHE A 26 5.98 -26.48 5.59
CA PHE A 26 6.05 -27.52 6.60
C PHE A 26 7.49 -27.69 7.11
N LEU A 27 8.45 -27.84 6.19
CA LEU A 27 9.88 -27.95 6.53
C LEU A 27 10.39 -26.72 7.28
N PHE A 28 9.97 -25.52 6.88
CA PHE A 28 10.28 -24.28 7.58
C PHE A 28 9.77 -24.31 9.01
N THR A 29 8.50 -24.69 9.21
CA THR A 29 7.86 -24.75 10.53
C THR A 29 8.59 -25.75 11.45
N GLU A 30 8.90 -26.95 10.95
CA GLU A 30 9.65 -27.97 11.70
C GLU A 30 11.08 -27.50 12.03
N ALA A 31 11.75 -26.83 11.08
CA ALA A 31 13.06 -26.24 11.31
C ALA A 31 13.02 -25.13 12.37
N SER A 32 12.01 -24.25 12.33
CA SER A 32 11.80 -23.21 13.33
C SER A 32 11.56 -23.81 14.71
N HIS A 33 10.71 -24.85 14.83
CA HIS A 33 10.49 -25.53 16.11
C HIS A 33 11.77 -26.11 16.69
N LEU A 34 12.57 -26.82 15.88
CA LEU A 34 13.86 -27.37 16.31
C LEU A 34 14.80 -26.25 16.78
N LEU A 35 14.92 -25.16 16.02
CA LEU A 35 15.82 -24.06 16.38
C LEU A 35 15.37 -23.34 17.65
N ILE A 36 14.06 -23.11 17.82
CA ILE A 36 13.51 -22.53 19.04
C ILE A 36 13.86 -23.40 20.26
N GLU A 37 13.74 -24.73 20.15
CA GLU A 37 14.05 -25.66 21.24
C GLU A 37 15.55 -25.74 21.57
N GLU A 38 16.40 -25.82 20.54
CA GLU A 38 17.83 -26.06 20.70
C GLU A 38 18.65 -24.78 20.99
N THR A 39 18.22 -23.62 20.49
CA THR A 39 18.98 -22.37 20.60
C THR A 39 18.30 -21.31 21.47
N GLY A 40 16.96 -21.31 21.52
CA GLY A 40 16.18 -20.27 22.19
C GLY A 40 16.31 -18.88 21.54
N GLU A 41 16.80 -18.80 20.30
CA GLU A 41 16.94 -17.54 19.57
C GLU A 41 15.56 -16.95 19.22
N PRO A 42 15.24 -15.71 19.65
CA PRO A 42 13.90 -15.15 19.49
C PRO A 42 13.53 -14.76 18.05
N GLU A 43 14.53 -14.65 17.16
CA GLU A 43 14.31 -14.45 15.73
C GLU A 43 13.44 -15.56 15.13
N PHE A 44 13.69 -16.83 15.49
CA PHE A 44 12.87 -17.95 14.99
C PHE A 44 11.46 -17.96 15.56
N MET A 45 11.27 -17.47 16.79
CA MET A 45 9.94 -17.29 17.36
C MET A 45 9.19 -16.20 16.59
N PHE A 46 9.84 -15.07 16.31
CA PHE A 46 9.26 -13.99 15.52
C PHE A 46 8.91 -14.42 14.10
N ASP A 47 9.84 -15.06 13.39
CA ASP A 47 9.66 -15.52 12.02
C ASP A 47 8.51 -16.52 11.89
N LEU A 48 8.43 -17.47 12.83
CA LEU A 48 7.34 -18.43 12.88
C LEU A 48 6.00 -17.73 13.19
N GLY A 49 6.00 -16.74 14.08
CA GLY A 49 4.85 -15.88 14.35
C GLY A 49 4.36 -15.14 13.10
N ALA A 50 5.29 -14.62 12.27
CA ALA A 50 4.98 -13.96 11.01
C ALA A 50 4.34 -14.91 10.00
N VAL A 51 4.86 -16.13 9.87
CA VAL A 51 4.26 -17.16 9.02
C VAL A 51 2.83 -17.51 9.47
N TYR A 52 2.60 -17.69 10.78
CA TYR A 52 1.24 -17.94 11.27
C TYR A 52 0.31 -16.74 11.05
N TYR A 53 0.81 -15.52 11.16
CA TYR A 53 0.02 -14.31 10.90
C TYR A 53 -0.46 -14.25 9.44
N GLU A 54 0.42 -14.52 8.48
CA GLU A 54 0.08 -14.57 7.05
C GLU A 54 -0.95 -15.66 6.73
N ARG A 55 -0.83 -16.82 7.39
CA ARG A 55 -1.80 -17.93 7.32
C ARG A 55 -3.11 -17.65 8.04
N LYS A 56 -3.23 -16.50 8.71
CA LYS A 56 -4.39 -16.10 9.54
C LYS A 56 -4.63 -17.02 10.74
N GLU A 57 -3.59 -17.71 11.19
CA GLU A 57 -3.57 -18.53 12.40
C GLU A 57 -3.18 -17.65 13.59
N TYR A 58 -4.01 -16.65 13.86
CA TYR A 58 -3.64 -15.51 14.71
C TYR A 58 -3.37 -15.86 16.17
N ASP A 59 -3.99 -16.93 16.70
CA ASP A 59 -3.70 -17.41 18.06
C ASP A 59 -2.28 -17.98 18.17
N LEU A 60 -1.81 -18.66 17.12
CA LEU A 60 -0.42 -19.13 17.04
C LEU A 60 0.54 -17.95 16.83
N ALA A 61 0.20 -17.01 15.94
CA ALA A 61 0.99 -15.80 15.75
C ALA A 61 1.16 -15.02 17.07
N LEU A 62 0.06 -14.83 17.83
CA LEU A 62 0.08 -14.19 19.13
C LEU A 62 1.06 -14.89 20.08
N LYS A 63 0.93 -16.22 20.22
CA LYS A 63 1.80 -17.02 21.09
C LYS A 63 3.27 -16.83 20.75
N TYR A 64 3.64 -16.95 19.47
CA TYR A 64 5.04 -16.88 19.06
C TYR A 64 5.62 -15.47 19.12
N TYR A 65 4.82 -14.44 18.86
CA TYR A 65 5.25 -13.06 19.09
C TYR A 65 5.38 -12.72 20.58
N GLU A 66 4.49 -13.23 21.45
CA GLU A 66 4.63 -13.07 22.90
C GLU A 66 5.93 -13.73 23.39
N MET A 67 6.21 -14.96 22.94
CA MET A 67 7.48 -15.64 23.22
C MET A 67 8.69 -14.81 22.78
N ALA A 68 8.73 -14.29 21.55
CA ALA A 68 9.83 -13.46 21.08
C ALA A 68 9.97 -12.16 21.92
N ALA A 69 8.86 -11.53 22.28
CA ALA A 69 8.84 -10.30 23.07
C ALA A 69 9.33 -10.51 24.52
N GLU A 70 9.15 -11.70 25.10
CA GLU A 70 9.71 -12.06 26.43
C GLU A 70 11.24 -12.01 26.46
N TYR A 71 11.90 -12.25 25.31
CA TYR A 71 13.34 -12.08 25.13
C TYR A 71 13.75 -10.64 24.75
N ASN A 72 12.84 -9.67 24.85
CA ASN A 72 13.01 -8.28 24.41
C ASN A 72 13.35 -8.17 22.90
N TYR A 73 12.87 -9.10 22.08
CA TYR A 73 13.02 -9.01 20.63
C TYR A 73 12.03 -8.00 20.06
N HIS A 74 12.49 -6.75 19.96
CA HIS A 74 11.71 -5.57 19.58
C HIS A 74 10.78 -5.74 18.36
N PRO A 75 11.21 -6.34 17.23
CA PRO A 75 10.33 -6.53 16.06
C PRO A 75 9.01 -7.27 16.37
N ALA A 76 8.97 -8.14 17.37
CA ALA A 76 7.75 -8.84 17.77
C ALA A 76 6.66 -7.90 18.30
N ASN A 77 7.03 -6.75 18.88
CA ASN A 77 6.07 -5.76 19.35
C ASN A 77 5.23 -5.19 18.18
N LEU A 78 5.78 -5.09 16.97
CA LEU A 78 4.99 -4.68 15.80
C LEU A 78 3.87 -5.68 15.50
N GLY A 79 4.21 -6.98 15.46
CA GLY A 79 3.24 -8.07 15.25
C GLY A 79 2.15 -8.09 16.31
N LEU A 80 2.54 -7.95 17.59
CA LEU A 80 1.59 -7.84 18.71
C LEU A 80 0.70 -6.60 18.57
N GLY A 81 1.28 -5.44 18.24
CA GLY A 81 0.54 -4.22 17.98
C GLY A 81 -0.54 -4.42 16.93
N TYR A 82 -0.20 -5.08 15.81
CA TYR A 82 -1.15 -5.40 14.75
C TYR A 82 -2.25 -6.37 15.17
N ILE A 83 -1.93 -7.40 15.95
CA ILE A 83 -2.92 -8.35 16.47
C ILE A 83 -3.98 -7.61 17.28
N TRP A 84 -3.56 -6.76 18.21
CA TRP A 84 -4.49 -6.03 19.08
C TRP A 84 -5.21 -4.89 18.36
N TYR A 85 -4.54 -4.19 17.43
CA TYR A 85 -5.12 -3.07 16.69
C TYR A 85 -6.27 -3.52 15.78
N TYR A 86 -6.10 -4.63 15.07
CA TYR A 86 -7.11 -5.17 14.17
C TYR A 86 -8.02 -6.23 14.82
N GLY A 87 -7.76 -6.59 16.08
CA GLY A 87 -8.50 -7.63 16.79
C GLY A 87 -8.40 -8.99 16.12
N ARG A 88 -7.21 -9.37 15.67
CA ARG A 88 -6.97 -10.58 14.87
C ARG A 88 -7.32 -11.88 15.60
N THR A 89 -7.24 -11.88 16.93
CA THR A 89 -7.67 -12.98 17.81
C THR A 89 -9.12 -12.85 18.29
N GLY A 90 -9.94 -12.07 17.57
CA GLY A 90 -11.39 -11.94 17.82
C GLY A 90 -11.81 -10.74 18.66
N THR A 91 -10.86 -10.00 19.26
CA THR A 91 -11.17 -8.80 20.05
C THR A 91 -10.17 -7.69 19.79
N VAL A 92 -10.65 -6.51 19.42
CA VAL A 92 -9.83 -5.29 19.31
C VAL A 92 -9.48 -4.78 20.71
N ASP A 93 -8.21 -4.50 20.93
CA ASP A 93 -7.70 -3.84 22.15
C ASP A 93 -6.75 -2.72 21.77
N HIS A 94 -7.30 -1.52 21.57
CA HIS A 94 -6.50 -0.34 21.22
C HIS A 94 -5.53 0.08 22.32
N LYS A 95 -5.77 -0.29 23.59
CA LYS A 95 -4.82 0.02 24.66
C LYS A 95 -3.55 -0.79 24.48
N LYS A 96 -3.68 -2.12 24.35
CA LYS A 96 -2.52 -2.99 24.08
C LYS A 96 -1.82 -2.62 22.79
N ALA A 97 -2.58 -2.35 21.72
CA ALA A 97 -2.00 -1.91 20.46
C ALA A 97 -1.13 -0.65 20.64
N PHE A 98 -1.64 0.35 21.37
CA PHE A 98 -0.90 1.58 21.64
C PHE A 98 0.38 1.29 22.44
N GLU A 99 0.29 0.46 23.46
CA GLU A 99 1.44 0.07 24.30
C GLU A 99 2.52 -0.62 23.46
N TYR A 100 2.15 -1.55 22.57
CA TYR A 100 3.10 -2.25 21.71
C TYR A 100 3.71 -1.35 20.63
N PHE A 101 2.90 -0.55 19.92
CA PHE A 101 3.45 0.37 18.92
C PHE A 101 4.31 1.46 19.55
N SER A 102 3.99 1.92 20.77
CA SER A 102 4.79 2.93 21.46
C SER A 102 6.19 2.42 21.85
N LYS A 103 6.36 1.11 22.07
CA LYS A 103 7.69 0.50 22.31
C LYS A 103 8.60 0.53 21.09
N GLU A 104 8.00 0.62 19.91
CA GLU A 104 8.68 0.63 18.61
C GLU A 104 8.63 2.02 17.95
N SER A 105 8.43 3.09 18.73
CA SER A 105 8.40 4.45 18.16
C SER A 105 9.71 4.78 17.44
N GLY A 106 9.58 5.41 16.28
CA GLY A 106 10.67 5.61 15.33
C GLY A 106 10.72 4.58 14.22
N ASP A 107 10.10 3.40 14.39
CA ASP A 107 9.82 2.48 13.30
C ASP A 107 8.67 3.02 12.42
N ASP A 108 8.80 2.88 11.11
CA ASP A 108 7.84 3.44 10.16
C ASP A 108 6.48 2.75 10.17
N ASN A 109 6.38 1.48 10.59
CA ASN A 109 5.11 0.80 10.77
C ASN A 109 4.44 1.22 12.08
N ALA A 110 5.21 1.26 13.16
CA ALA A 110 4.72 1.70 14.47
C ALA A 110 4.22 3.14 14.42
N ASP A 111 5.05 4.08 13.96
CA ASP A 111 4.68 5.50 13.90
C ASP A 111 3.47 5.74 12.99
N TYR A 112 3.34 4.98 11.89
CA TYR A 112 2.17 5.08 11.02
C TYR A 112 0.89 4.64 11.74
N LYS A 113 0.96 3.60 12.58
CA LYS A 113 -0.16 3.15 13.40
C LYS A 113 -0.43 4.06 14.58
N LEU A 114 0.60 4.59 15.24
CA LEU A 114 0.44 5.63 16.27
C LEU A 114 -0.23 6.89 15.68
N ALA A 115 0.11 7.28 14.46
CA ALA A 115 -0.54 8.37 13.75
C ALA A 115 -2.03 8.07 13.51
N ASP A 116 -2.40 6.84 13.11
CA ASP A 116 -3.81 6.42 13.03
C ASP A 116 -4.53 6.58 14.38
N MET A 117 -3.87 6.21 15.47
CA MET A 117 -4.46 6.24 16.81
C MET A 117 -4.70 7.67 17.30
N TYR A 118 -3.74 8.58 17.09
CA TYR A 118 -3.92 10.01 17.42
C TYR A 118 -4.91 10.72 16.48
N LYS A 119 -5.00 10.34 15.19
CA LYS A 119 -5.99 10.90 14.26
C LYS A 119 -7.42 10.52 14.66
N ASN A 120 -7.63 9.25 14.99
CA ASN A 120 -8.96 8.69 15.20
C ASN A 120 -9.43 8.67 16.66
N GLY A 121 -8.51 8.83 17.62
CA GLY A 121 -8.81 8.76 19.04
C GLY A 121 -8.93 7.31 19.53
N TYR A 122 -8.08 6.41 19.02
CA TYR A 122 -8.08 5.00 19.43
C TYR A 122 -7.24 4.85 20.70
N TYR A 123 -7.90 4.60 21.82
CA TYR A 123 -7.38 4.58 23.20
C TYR A 123 -6.87 5.94 23.73
N VAL A 124 -6.14 6.70 22.92
CA VAL A 124 -5.73 8.07 23.23
C VAL A 124 -6.75 9.10 22.75
N GLU A 125 -6.79 10.28 23.35
CA GLU A 125 -7.56 11.40 22.80
C GLU A 125 -7.04 11.81 21.42
N LYS A 126 -7.93 12.36 20.59
CA LYS A 126 -7.52 12.91 19.29
C LYS A 126 -6.54 14.04 19.49
N ASP A 127 -5.37 13.94 18.86
CA ASP A 127 -4.31 14.92 18.97
C ASP A 127 -3.75 15.21 17.57
N GLN A 128 -4.23 16.32 16.98
CA GLN A 128 -3.82 16.73 15.64
C GLN A 128 -2.35 17.16 15.59
N VAL A 129 -1.80 17.68 16.69
CA VAL A 129 -0.40 18.11 16.76
C VAL A 129 0.52 16.89 16.72
N LYS A 130 0.22 15.86 17.51
CA LYS A 130 0.97 14.60 17.47
C LYS A 130 0.79 13.84 16.17
N TYR A 131 -0.43 13.77 15.64
CA TYR A 131 -0.69 13.19 14.32
C TYR A 131 0.18 13.86 13.25
N LYS A 132 0.16 15.20 13.16
CA LYS A 132 0.98 15.95 12.23
C LYS A 132 2.47 15.66 12.42
N ALA A 133 2.98 15.73 13.65
CA ALA A 133 4.40 15.51 13.93
C ALA A 133 4.86 14.11 13.50
N LEU A 134 4.05 13.07 13.74
CA LEU A 134 4.34 11.71 13.28
C LEU A 134 4.36 11.61 11.75
N ILE A 135 3.38 12.22 11.06
CA ILE A 135 3.34 12.21 9.59
C ILE A 135 4.52 12.98 8.98
N GLU A 136 4.91 14.13 9.55
CA GLU A 136 6.10 14.87 9.10
C GLU A 136 7.39 14.09 9.34
N SER A 137 7.51 13.43 10.49
CA SER A 137 8.65 12.56 10.79
C SER A 137 8.73 11.37 9.84
N LEU A 138 7.61 10.67 9.62
CA LEU A 138 7.52 9.59 8.63
C LEU A 138 7.94 10.07 7.25
N TYR A 139 7.39 11.19 6.77
CA TYR A 139 7.75 11.75 5.46
C TYR A 139 9.26 12.02 5.37
N SER A 140 9.88 12.58 6.41
CA SER A 140 11.31 12.84 6.41
C SER A 140 12.18 11.58 6.25
N ARG A 141 11.70 10.43 6.73
CA ARG A 141 12.40 9.14 6.64
C ARG A 141 12.17 8.43 5.30
N VAL A 142 10.96 8.53 4.75
CA VAL A 142 10.58 7.77 3.53
C VAL A 142 10.67 8.57 2.22
N ARG A 143 10.83 9.90 2.25
CA ARG A 143 10.83 10.77 1.04
C ARG A 143 11.96 10.52 0.03
N TYR A 144 13.00 9.77 0.41
CA TYR A 144 14.14 9.46 -0.46
C TYR A 144 14.26 7.96 -0.74
N THR A 145 13.22 7.18 -0.43
CA THR A 145 13.21 5.75 -0.70
C THR A 145 13.19 5.46 -2.20
N ASP A 146 13.94 4.44 -2.60
CA ASP A 146 13.85 3.78 -3.90
C ASP A 146 12.97 2.52 -3.84
N ASN A 147 12.54 2.10 -2.65
CA ASN A 147 11.65 0.98 -2.46
C ASN A 147 10.20 1.39 -2.76
N VAL A 148 9.68 0.92 -3.90
CA VAL A 148 8.31 1.18 -4.31
C VAL A 148 7.26 0.65 -3.32
N GLN A 149 7.63 -0.29 -2.44
CA GLN A 149 6.74 -0.85 -1.41
C GLN A 149 6.66 0.00 -0.13
N ASP A 150 7.51 1.01 0.01
CA ASP A 150 7.48 1.88 1.18
C ASP A 150 6.24 2.77 1.20
N LYS A 151 5.88 3.23 2.39
CA LYS A 151 4.63 3.97 2.68
C LYS A 151 4.60 5.40 2.14
N LEU A 152 5.54 5.80 1.28
CA LEU A 152 5.65 7.16 0.78
C LEU A 152 4.33 7.67 0.17
N PRO A 153 3.62 6.92 -0.69
CA PRO A 153 2.31 7.35 -1.19
C PRO A 153 1.31 7.64 -0.04
N GLU A 154 1.14 6.70 0.88
CA GLU A 154 0.19 6.85 1.99
C GLU A 154 0.53 8.04 2.90
N VAL A 155 1.83 8.29 3.11
CA VAL A 155 2.33 9.42 3.89
C VAL A 155 2.13 10.75 3.14
N CYS A 156 2.42 10.80 1.83
CA CYS A 156 2.19 11.98 1.00
C CYS A 156 0.72 12.40 0.98
N LEU A 157 -0.21 11.45 0.86
CA LEU A 157 -1.65 11.74 0.86
C LEU A 157 -2.08 12.37 2.19
N ARG A 158 -1.62 11.81 3.32
CA ARG A 158 -1.90 12.33 4.66
C ARG A 158 -1.27 13.70 4.91
N LEU A 159 -0.05 13.90 4.44
CA LEU A 159 0.65 15.18 4.59
C LEU A 159 0.03 16.25 3.71
N ALA A 160 -0.45 15.91 2.51
CA ALA A 160 -1.21 16.82 1.67
C ALA A 160 -2.50 17.29 2.37
N GLU A 161 -3.27 16.38 2.99
CA GLU A 161 -4.44 16.74 3.80
C GLU A 161 -4.09 17.74 4.93
N ILE A 162 -2.97 17.51 5.63
CA ILE A 162 -2.48 18.41 6.67
C ILE A 162 -2.17 19.79 6.09
N ARG A 163 -1.40 19.85 4.99
CA ARG A 163 -0.99 21.11 4.36
C ARG A 163 -2.17 21.90 3.82
N LEU A 164 -3.18 21.25 3.27
CA LEU A 164 -4.45 21.90 2.89
C LEU A 164 -5.15 22.51 4.10
N GLY A 165 -5.20 21.81 5.22
CA GLY A 165 -5.76 22.34 6.48
C GLY A 165 -5.00 23.56 7.01
N GLU A 166 -3.72 23.70 6.66
CA GLU A 166 -2.85 24.82 7.00
C GLU A 166 -2.89 25.96 5.96
N GLY A 167 -3.61 25.78 4.85
CA GLY A 167 -3.68 26.73 3.74
C GLY A 167 -2.49 26.68 2.78
N ASP A 168 -1.61 25.68 2.90
CA ASP A 168 -0.45 25.47 2.02
C ASP A 168 -0.81 24.55 0.85
N THR A 169 -1.61 25.09 -0.08
CA THR A 169 -2.08 24.36 -1.26
C THR A 169 -0.94 23.98 -2.20
N GLU A 170 0.11 24.80 -2.30
CA GLU A 170 1.24 24.54 -3.19
C GLU A 170 1.99 23.28 -2.76
N GLU A 171 2.31 23.16 -1.47
CA GLU A 171 2.97 21.98 -0.92
C GLU A 171 2.06 20.74 -0.99
N ALA A 172 0.76 20.89 -0.74
CA ALA A 172 -0.19 19.79 -0.89
C ALA A 172 -0.20 19.23 -2.33
N VAL A 173 -0.24 20.09 -3.34
CA VAL A 173 -0.17 19.68 -4.75
C VAL A 173 1.16 18.98 -5.06
N ARG A 174 2.28 19.49 -4.53
CA ARG A 174 3.60 18.87 -4.70
C ARG A 174 3.62 17.44 -4.13
N LEU A 175 3.11 17.26 -2.92
CA LEU A 175 3.02 15.95 -2.23
C LEU A 175 2.08 14.98 -2.96
N LEU A 176 0.94 15.46 -3.46
CA LEU A 176 0.01 14.64 -4.24
C LEU A 176 0.68 14.12 -5.52
N LYS A 177 1.43 14.97 -6.24
CA LYS A 177 2.19 14.56 -7.43
C LYS A 177 3.30 13.55 -7.09
N GLU A 178 4.04 13.77 -6.01
CA GLU A 178 5.10 12.87 -5.54
C GLU A 178 4.56 11.49 -5.17
N GLY A 179 3.53 11.44 -4.32
CA GLY A 179 2.91 10.20 -3.88
C GLY A 179 2.24 9.44 -5.03
N LYS A 180 1.56 10.16 -5.93
CA LYS A 180 0.98 9.59 -7.16
C LYS A 180 2.05 8.93 -8.02
N SER A 181 3.17 9.62 -8.27
CA SER A 181 4.27 9.08 -9.09
C SER A 181 4.85 7.80 -8.50
N MET A 182 5.11 7.77 -7.18
CA MET A 182 5.62 6.57 -6.51
C MET A 182 4.61 5.42 -6.58
N LEU A 183 3.32 5.70 -6.39
CA LEU A 183 2.27 4.69 -6.47
C LEU A 183 2.09 4.14 -7.89
N ALA A 184 2.27 4.97 -8.92
CA ALA A 184 2.27 4.52 -10.31
C ALA A 184 3.39 3.50 -10.56
N SER A 185 4.60 3.77 -10.04
CA SER A 185 5.71 2.80 -10.07
C SER A 185 5.36 1.53 -9.32
N ARG A 186 4.82 1.61 -8.09
CA ARG A 186 4.41 0.43 -7.31
C ARG A 186 3.40 -0.44 -8.05
N ILE A 187 2.38 0.15 -8.68
CA ILE A 187 1.38 -0.59 -9.46
C ILE A 187 2.02 -1.35 -10.64
N GLY A 188 3.08 -0.79 -11.23
CA GLY A 188 3.85 -1.45 -12.30
C GLY A 188 4.55 -2.73 -11.86
N PHE A 189 4.98 -2.81 -10.59
CA PHE A 189 5.70 -3.96 -10.04
C PHE A 189 4.80 -4.94 -9.28
N ASP A 190 3.89 -4.43 -8.45
CA ASP A 190 3.06 -5.23 -7.54
C ASP A 190 1.63 -4.66 -7.43
N PRO A 191 0.76 -4.98 -8.40
CA PRO A 191 -0.60 -4.45 -8.45
C PRO A 191 -1.53 -5.22 -7.49
N PHE A 192 -2.07 -4.53 -6.47
CA PHE A 192 -3.20 -5.03 -5.69
C PHE A 192 -4.34 -4.02 -5.60
N PHE A 193 -5.54 -4.48 -5.25
CA PHE A 193 -6.78 -3.70 -5.24
C PHE A 193 -6.67 -2.36 -4.47
N GLY A 194 -5.94 -2.35 -3.36
CA GLY A 194 -5.78 -1.15 -2.53
C GLY A 194 -4.98 -0.04 -3.21
N ASN A 195 -4.00 -0.38 -4.04
CA ASN A 195 -3.21 0.61 -4.79
C ASN A 195 -4.10 1.48 -5.70
N TYR A 196 -5.05 0.86 -6.39
CA TYR A 196 -5.98 1.55 -7.28
C TYR A 196 -6.90 2.53 -6.54
N ASN A 197 -7.35 2.18 -5.33
CA ASN A 197 -8.18 3.08 -4.53
C ASN A 197 -7.39 4.32 -4.07
N ILE A 198 -6.14 4.13 -3.61
CA ILE A 198 -5.27 5.22 -3.19
C ILE A 198 -4.94 6.11 -4.39
N MET A 199 -4.66 5.50 -5.56
CA MET A 199 -4.38 6.22 -6.80
C MET A 199 -5.57 7.11 -7.21
N ARG A 200 -6.80 6.59 -7.15
CA ARG A 200 -7.99 7.39 -7.38
C ARG A 200 -8.07 8.57 -6.42
N SER A 201 -7.82 8.37 -5.12
CA SER A 201 -7.81 9.47 -4.14
C SER A 201 -6.75 10.53 -4.45
N PHE A 202 -5.56 10.14 -4.91
CA PHE A 202 -4.55 11.09 -5.37
C PHE A 202 -5.05 11.94 -6.54
N VAL A 203 -5.59 11.29 -7.57
CA VAL A 203 -6.05 11.95 -8.80
C VAL A 203 -7.23 12.89 -8.52
N GLU A 204 -8.21 12.44 -7.75
CA GLU A 204 -9.38 13.25 -7.37
C GLU A 204 -8.98 14.47 -6.53
N GLN A 205 -8.11 14.29 -5.52
CA GLN A 205 -7.63 15.41 -4.72
C GLN A 205 -6.80 16.38 -5.55
N LEU A 206 -5.88 15.88 -6.38
CA LEU A 206 -5.03 16.72 -7.22
C LEU A 206 -5.87 17.63 -8.13
N TYR A 207 -6.81 17.07 -8.88
CA TYR A 207 -7.62 17.84 -9.83
C TYR A 207 -8.79 18.61 -9.20
N SER A 208 -9.01 18.46 -7.89
CA SER A 208 -9.81 19.42 -7.12
C SER A 208 -9.06 20.72 -6.81
N LEU A 209 -7.72 20.70 -6.88
CA LEU A 209 -6.84 21.82 -6.51
C LEU A 209 -6.20 22.52 -7.70
N VAL A 210 -5.99 21.80 -8.81
CA VAL A 210 -5.34 22.35 -10.01
C VAL A 210 -6.10 22.00 -11.28
N GLU A 211 -5.97 22.85 -12.29
CA GLU A 211 -6.43 22.54 -13.63
C GLU A 211 -5.60 21.42 -14.26
N VAL A 212 -6.24 20.62 -15.11
CA VAL A 212 -5.57 19.54 -15.84
C VAL A 212 -4.64 20.12 -16.89
N ASN A 213 -3.35 19.79 -16.80
CA ASN A 213 -2.40 19.94 -17.91
C ASN A 213 -2.19 18.58 -18.57
N VAL A 214 -2.69 18.41 -19.79
CA VAL A 214 -2.63 17.13 -20.53
C VAL A 214 -1.19 16.64 -20.73
N ASN A 215 -0.22 17.55 -20.84
CA ASN A 215 1.19 17.18 -21.03
C ASN A 215 1.82 16.47 -19.82
N ASP A 216 1.23 16.66 -18.64
CA ASP A 216 1.70 16.07 -17.37
C ASP A 216 0.89 14.81 -17.01
N CYS A 217 -0.08 14.43 -17.84
CA CYS A 217 -0.99 13.32 -17.54
C CYS A 217 -0.38 11.95 -17.89
N ASP A 218 -0.55 11.00 -16.99
CA ASP A 218 -0.31 9.57 -17.21
C ASP A 218 -1.64 8.81 -17.34
N ILE A 219 -1.58 7.50 -17.49
CA ILE A 219 -2.79 6.67 -17.63
C ILE A 219 -3.73 6.79 -16.42
N PHE A 220 -3.22 7.00 -15.21
CA PHE A 220 -4.04 7.04 -14.00
C PHE A 220 -4.89 8.30 -13.90
N ASP A 221 -4.51 9.39 -14.56
CA ASP A 221 -5.34 10.61 -14.65
C ASP A 221 -6.66 10.36 -15.38
N SER A 222 -6.77 9.25 -16.12
CA SER A 222 -8.03 8.77 -16.68
C SER A 222 -9.10 8.51 -15.62
N TYR A 223 -8.74 8.31 -14.34
CA TYR A 223 -9.69 8.27 -13.22
C TYR A 223 -10.56 9.53 -13.15
N TYR A 224 -9.99 10.69 -13.48
CA TYR A 224 -10.68 11.98 -13.49
C TYR A 224 -11.23 12.32 -14.88
N LEU A 225 -10.43 12.10 -15.94
CA LEU A 225 -10.80 12.51 -17.30
C LEU A 225 -12.04 11.77 -17.81
N LEU A 226 -12.14 10.46 -17.57
CA LEU A 226 -13.25 9.62 -18.02
C LEU A 226 -14.54 9.81 -17.18
N GLN A 227 -14.53 10.70 -16.18
CA GLN A 227 -15.73 11.10 -15.43
C GLN A 227 -16.58 12.13 -16.19
N LYS A 228 -16.14 12.54 -17.38
CA LYS A 228 -16.91 13.39 -18.29
C LYS A 228 -16.94 12.75 -19.67
N PRO A 229 -17.99 13.00 -20.47
CA PRO A 229 -17.99 12.61 -21.87
C PRO A 229 -16.75 13.17 -22.58
N CYS A 230 -15.90 12.28 -23.06
CA CYS A 230 -14.65 12.68 -23.70
C CYS A 230 -14.08 11.61 -24.61
N LEU A 231 -13.19 12.03 -25.51
CA LEU A 231 -12.28 11.18 -26.25
C LEU A 231 -10.85 11.49 -25.80
N ILE A 232 -10.16 10.52 -25.23
CA ILE A 232 -8.75 10.63 -24.87
C ILE A 232 -7.93 9.98 -25.97
N VAL A 233 -6.99 10.74 -26.54
CA VAL A 233 -5.97 10.22 -27.45
C VAL A 233 -4.69 10.02 -26.64
N PHE A 234 -4.15 8.81 -26.68
CA PHE A 234 -2.91 8.47 -26.01
C PHE A 234 -2.00 7.67 -26.92
N GLU A 235 -0.72 7.63 -26.57
CA GLU A 235 0.29 6.80 -27.20
C GLU A 235 0.63 5.64 -26.28
N TYR A 236 0.83 4.44 -26.85
CA TYR A 236 1.39 3.28 -26.18
C TYR A 236 2.51 2.70 -27.06
N ASP A 237 3.74 2.66 -26.54
CA ASP A 237 4.94 2.24 -27.29
C ASP A 237 5.08 2.93 -28.68
N GLY A 238 4.77 4.23 -28.74
CA GLY A 238 4.85 5.01 -29.98
C GLY A 238 3.65 4.89 -30.93
N LEU A 239 2.69 4.00 -30.63
CA LEU A 239 1.49 3.81 -31.45
C LEU A 239 0.29 4.58 -30.86
N PRO A 240 -0.54 5.22 -31.70
CA PRO A 240 -1.68 5.99 -31.23
C PRO A 240 -2.88 5.10 -30.92
N TYR A 241 -3.57 5.41 -29.82
CA TYR A 241 -4.79 4.76 -29.37
C TYR A 241 -5.80 5.81 -28.91
N THR A 242 -7.07 5.40 -28.84
CA THR A 242 -8.15 6.24 -28.32
C THR A 242 -9.02 5.47 -27.35
N VAL A 243 -9.42 6.13 -26.26
CA VAL A 243 -10.46 5.66 -25.35
C VAL A 243 -11.55 6.72 -25.30
N ARG A 244 -12.80 6.29 -25.42
CA ARG A 244 -13.98 7.16 -25.40
C ARG A 244 -14.79 6.88 -24.15
N SER A 245 -15.24 7.92 -23.46
CA SER A 245 -16.25 7.86 -22.42
C SER A 245 -17.51 8.55 -22.90
N ASP A 246 -18.63 7.84 -22.82
CA ASP A 246 -19.98 8.34 -23.06
C ASP A 246 -20.78 8.21 -21.76
N HIS A 247 -21.62 9.22 -21.47
CA HIS A 247 -22.46 9.25 -20.27
C HIS A 247 -23.92 9.33 -20.69
N GLU A 248 -24.78 8.51 -20.09
CA GLU A 248 -26.22 8.53 -20.34
C GLU A 248 -26.94 9.43 -19.34
N ASP A 249 -28.18 9.81 -19.66
CA ASP A 249 -29.02 10.69 -18.81
C ASP A 249 -29.31 10.11 -17.42
N ASP A 250 -29.21 8.79 -17.26
CA ASP A 250 -29.37 8.09 -15.98
C ASP A 250 -28.10 8.12 -15.10
N GLY A 251 -27.03 8.76 -15.58
CA GLY A 251 -25.73 8.85 -14.91
C GLY A 251 -24.83 7.65 -15.13
N SER A 252 -25.24 6.68 -15.96
CA SER A 252 -24.38 5.56 -16.32
C SER A 252 -23.22 6.01 -17.22
N ILE A 253 -22.05 5.41 -16.98
CA ILE A 253 -20.84 5.66 -17.76
C ILE A 253 -20.58 4.42 -18.61
N SER A 254 -20.31 4.63 -19.89
CA SER A 254 -19.78 3.60 -20.77
C SER A 254 -18.45 4.06 -21.34
N ILE A 255 -17.43 3.21 -21.26
CA ILE A 255 -16.10 3.48 -21.78
C ILE A 255 -15.78 2.46 -22.85
N LYS A 256 -15.43 2.92 -24.06
CA LYS A 256 -15.02 2.06 -25.16
C LYS A 256 -13.52 2.21 -25.42
N PHE A 257 -12.81 1.09 -25.40
CA PHE A 257 -11.40 0.99 -25.79
C PHE A 257 -11.14 -0.38 -26.42
N ASP A 258 -10.47 -0.40 -27.58
CA ASP A 258 -10.09 -1.62 -28.30
C ASP A 258 -11.25 -2.63 -28.48
N GLU A 259 -12.38 -2.14 -29.00
CA GLU A 259 -13.64 -2.90 -29.17
C GLU A 259 -14.25 -3.52 -27.89
N LYS A 260 -13.65 -3.26 -26.72
CA LYS A 260 -14.14 -3.67 -25.40
C LYS A 260 -14.87 -2.51 -24.72
N TRP A 261 -15.84 -2.88 -23.89
CA TRP A 261 -16.65 -1.95 -23.09
C TRP A 261 -16.34 -2.11 -21.60
N TYR A 262 -16.21 -0.98 -20.92
CA TYR A 262 -15.96 -0.89 -19.49
C TYR A 262 -17.05 -0.02 -18.86
N ARG A 263 -17.50 -0.39 -17.66
CA ARG A 263 -18.65 0.27 -17.00
C ARG A 263 -18.27 1.47 -16.15
N THR A 264 -17.00 1.59 -15.78
CA THR A 264 -16.49 2.69 -14.96
C THR A 264 -15.02 2.96 -15.30
N PRO A 265 -14.47 4.14 -14.95
CA PRO A 265 -13.03 4.40 -15.06
C PRO A 265 -12.18 3.39 -14.28
N ASP A 266 -12.69 2.91 -13.15
CA ASP A 266 -12.02 1.88 -12.34
C ASP A 266 -11.98 0.53 -13.06
N ASP A 267 -13.06 0.13 -13.72
CA ASP A 267 -13.14 -1.07 -14.55
C ASP A 267 -12.15 -1.00 -15.73
N PHE A 268 -12.09 0.15 -16.40
CA PHE A 268 -11.12 0.44 -17.47
C PHE A 268 -9.68 0.32 -16.96
N LEU A 269 -9.30 1.04 -15.90
CA LEU A 269 -7.92 1.05 -15.41
C LEU A 269 -7.46 -0.31 -14.87
N ARG A 270 -8.37 -1.17 -14.42
CA ARG A 270 -7.99 -2.49 -13.90
C ARG A 270 -7.82 -3.55 -14.97
N LYS A 271 -8.45 -3.38 -16.13
CA LYS A 271 -8.62 -4.44 -17.13
C LYS A 271 -8.17 -4.08 -18.53
N ALA A 272 -8.10 -2.80 -18.89
CA ALA A 272 -7.69 -2.40 -20.22
C ALA A 272 -6.26 -2.83 -20.49
N GLU A 273 -6.06 -3.45 -21.66
CA GLU A 273 -4.81 -4.08 -22.06
C GLU A 273 -4.55 -3.85 -23.55
N ILE A 274 -3.27 -3.86 -23.91
CA ILE A 274 -2.79 -3.94 -25.30
C ILE A 274 -1.88 -5.16 -25.36
N ASP A 275 -2.12 -6.05 -26.33
CA ASP A 275 -1.34 -7.28 -26.52
C ASP A 275 -1.21 -8.13 -25.23
N GLY A 276 -2.28 -8.21 -24.44
CA GLY A 276 -2.34 -8.96 -23.17
C GLY A 276 -1.59 -8.29 -22.00
N THR A 277 -1.04 -7.08 -22.20
CA THR A 277 -0.41 -6.30 -21.14
C THR A 277 -1.35 -5.20 -20.67
N ARG A 278 -1.71 -5.22 -19.38
CA ARG A 278 -2.55 -4.18 -18.78
C ARG A 278 -1.88 -2.81 -18.86
N LEU A 279 -2.64 -1.79 -19.28
CA LEU A 279 -2.14 -0.41 -19.46
C LEU A 279 -1.49 0.14 -18.18
N THR A 280 -2.08 -0.13 -17.00
CA THR A 280 -1.54 0.37 -15.73
C THR A 280 -0.25 -0.31 -15.28
N LEU A 281 0.03 -1.54 -15.74
CA LEU A 281 1.31 -2.19 -15.45
C LEU A 281 2.44 -1.67 -16.35
N ALA A 282 2.05 -1.18 -17.53
CA ALA A 282 2.90 -0.56 -18.52
C ALA A 282 2.71 0.97 -18.55
N ALA A 283 2.39 1.59 -17.41
CA ALA A 283 2.06 3.02 -17.37
C ALA A 283 3.17 3.92 -17.94
N TRP A 284 4.44 3.52 -17.79
CA TRP A 284 5.60 4.21 -18.35
C TRP A 284 5.67 4.21 -19.88
N LYS A 285 4.89 3.34 -20.55
CA LYS A 285 4.72 3.29 -22.01
C LYS A 285 3.54 4.14 -22.49
N VAL A 286 2.66 4.55 -21.59
CA VAL A 286 1.45 5.30 -21.91
C VAL A 286 1.71 6.80 -21.77
N LYS A 287 1.38 7.56 -22.81
CA LYS A 287 1.39 9.03 -22.76
C LYS A 287 0.10 9.60 -23.31
N ILE A 288 -0.68 10.27 -22.46
CA ILE A 288 -1.84 11.03 -22.93
C ILE A 288 -1.35 12.19 -23.78
N LYS A 289 -1.98 12.39 -24.94
CA LYS A 289 -1.62 13.45 -25.90
C LYS A 289 -2.68 14.53 -25.94
N GLU A 290 -3.93 14.14 -26.05
CA GLU A 290 -5.05 15.05 -26.26
C GLU A 290 -6.30 14.54 -25.54
N VAL A 291 -7.14 15.47 -25.07
CA VAL A 291 -8.44 15.17 -24.49
C VAL A 291 -9.47 16.09 -25.13
N TYR A 292 -10.47 15.48 -25.77
CA TYR A 292 -11.57 16.19 -26.41
C TYR A 292 -12.84 15.97 -25.58
N TYR A 293 -13.29 16.99 -24.87
CA TYR A 293 -14.57 16.92 -24.17
C TYR A 293 -15.73 17.00 -25.16
N ILE A 294 -16.67 16.07 -25.01
CA ILE A 294 -17.86 15.96 -25.86
C ILE A 294 -18.98 16.74 -25.16
N VAL A 295 -19.65 17.61 -25.92
CA VAL A 295 -20.81 18.39 -25.46
C VAL A 295 -22.08 17.64 -25.77
#